data_AF-A0A094MGN0-F1
#
_entry.id   AF-A0A094MGN0-F1
#
_cell.length_a   1.000
_cell.length_b   1.000
_cell.length_c   1.000
_cell.angle_alpha   90.00
_cell.angle_beta   90.00
_cell.angle_gamma   90.00
#
_symmetry.space_group_name_H-M   'P 1'
#
loop_
_entity.id
_entity.type
_entity.pdbx_description
1 polymer ?
#
loop_
_entity_poly.entity_id
_entity_poly.type
_entity_poly.pdbx_seq_one_letter_code
_entity_poly.pdbx_strand_id
1 'polypeptide(L)'
;GAAKLVVVVAIFLLTFYVISQVFEIKMDANLGHIFARSALDAAARPTKPPRYKCGISKACPEKHFAFKMASGAANVVGPKICVEDNVLMSGVKNNVGRGINVALVSGKTGEPLDAKFFDMWGGDVAPFIEFLKSIQDGTIVLMATYDDGATK
;
A
#
# COMPACT_ATOMS: atom_id res chain seq x y z
N GLY A 1 -5.73 45.62 -64.52
CA GLY A 1 -6.68 46.66 -64.09
C GLY A 1 -7.03 46.45 -62.63
N ALA A 2 -7.00 47.52 -61.83
CA ALA A 2 -7.15 47.48 -60.36
C ALA A 2 -8.38 46.68 -59.87
N ALA A 3 -9.47 46.66 -60.63
CA ALA A 3 -10.68 45.89 -60.32
C ALA A 3 -10.43 44.38 -60.17
N LYS A 4 -9.57 43.77 -60.99
CA LYS A 4 -9.24 42.34 -60.87
C LYS A 4 -8.46 42.03 -59.58
N LEU A 5 -7.61 42.96 -59.14
CA LEU A 5 -6.83 42.81 -57.90
C LEU A 5 -7.74 42.88 -56.67
N VAL A 6 -8.69 43.83 -56.66
CA VAL A 6 -9.67 43.99 -55.56
C VAL A 6 -10.53 42.73 -55.41
N VAL A 7 -10.99 42.14 -56.53
CA VAL A 7 -11.79 40.91 -56.50
C VAL A 7 -11.00 39.74 -55.92
N VAL A 8 -9.73 39.58 -56.31
CA VAL A 8 -8.87 38.50 -55.79
C VAL A 8 -8.62 38.65 -54.28
N VAL A 9 -8.37 39.87 -53.81
CA VAL A 9 -8.18 40.14 -52.38
C VAL A 9 -9.45 39.88 -51.59
N ALA A 10 -10.62 40.28 -52.11
CA ALA A 10 -11.90 40.01 -51.46
C ALA A 10 -12.20 38.50 -51.34
N ILE A 11 -11.90 37.72 -52.40
CA ILE A 11 -12.04 36.26 -52.37
C ILE A 11 -11.08 35.64 -51.35
N PHE A 12 -9.84 36.12 -51.27
CA PHE A 12 -8.88 35.63 -50.29
C PHE A 12 -9.32 35.89 -48.85
N LEU A 13 -9.85 37.08 -48.56
CA LEU A 13 -10.36 37.42 -47.23
C LEU A 13 -11.61 36.60 -46.87
N LEU A 14 -12.53 36.39 -47.82
CA LEU A 14 -13.72 35.55 -47.61
C LEU A 14 -13.34 34.09 -47.35
N THR A 15 -12.40 33.54 -48.13
CA THR A 15 -11.95 32.16 -47.93
C THR A 15 -11.25 31.98 -46.59
N PHE A 16 -10.39 32.93 -46.19
CA PHE A 16 -9.74 32.91 -44.88
C PHE A 16 -10.73 33.01 -43.72
N TYR A 17 -11.78 33.83 -43.85
CA TYR A 17 -12.84 33.96 -42.85
C TYR A 17 -13.63 32.65 -42.70
N VAL A 18 -14.03 32.02 -43.81
CA VAL A 18 -14.76 30.74 -43.77
C VAL A 18 -13.91 29.62 -43.18
N ILE A 19 -12.60 29.55 -43.51
CA ILE A 19 -11.69 28.55 -42.94
C ILE A 19 -11.55 28.72 -41.43
N SER A 20 -11.44 29.96 -40.95
CA SER A 20 -11.33 30.25 -39.52
C SER A 20 -12.59 29.80 -38.76
N GLN A 21 -13.79 30.06 -39.28
CA GLN A 21 -15.06 29.63 -38.68
C GLN A 21 -15.18 28.10 -38.61
N VAL A 22 -14.77 27.39 -39.67
CA VAL A 22 -14.81 25.91 -39.71
C VAL A 22 -13.81 25.31 -38.73
N PHE A 23 -12.64 25.94 -38.53
CA PHE A 23 -11.62 25.46 -37.60
C PHE A 23 -12.09 25.57 -36.14
N GLU A 24 -12.74 26.67 -35.76
CA GLU A 24 -13.32 26.83 -34.41
C GLU A 24 -14.42 25.78 -34.14
N ILE A 25 -15.36 25.57 -35.07
CA ILE A 25 -16.43 24.57 -34.93
C ILE A 25 -15.87 23.15 -34.76
N LYS A 26 -14.82 22.80 -35.52
CA LYS A 26 -14.20 21.47 -35.47
C LYS A 26 -13.41 21.24 -34.17
N MET A 27 -12.89 22.30 -33.55
CA MET A 27 -12.22 22.22 -32.25
C MET A 27 -13.20 21.96 -31.11
N ASP A 28 -14.32 22.68 -31.06
CA ASP A 28 -15.33 22.49 -30.00
C ASP A 28 -15.95 21.09 -30.04
N ALA A 29 -16.26 20.58 -31.25
CA ALA A 29 -16.82 19.25 -31.42
C ALA A 29 -15.84 18.12 -31.01
N ASN A 30 -14.55 18.25 -31.34
CA ASN A 30 -13.53 17.27 -30.95
C ASN A 30 -13.22 17.33 -29.45
N LEU A 31 -13.19 18.53 -28.86
CA LEU A 31 -12.93 18.70 -27.44
C LEU A 31 -14.09 18.13 -26.60
N GLY A 32 -15.33 18.39 -27.01
CA GLY A 32 -16.53 17.82 -26.37
C GLY A 32 -16.56 16.29 -26.39
N HIS A 33 -16.15 15.66 -27.50
CA HIS A 33 -16.07 14.19 -27.60
C HIS A 33 -14.94 13.59 -26.72
N ILE A 34 -13.84 14.31 -26.50
CA ILE A 34 -12.77 13.89 -25.58
C ILE A 34 -13.26 13.96 -24.13
N PHE A 35 -13.95 15.03 -23.73
CA PHE A 35 -14.48 15.17 -22.37
C PHE A 35 -15.64 14.20 -22.07
N ALA A 36 -16.47 13.89 -23.06
CA ALA A 36 -17.56 12.91 -22.91
C ALA A 36 -17.05 11.48 -22.66
N ARG A 37 -15.91 11.09 -23.26
CA ARG A 37 -15.26 9.79 -22.97
C ARG A 37 -14.72 9.71 -21.53
N SER A 38 -14.12 10.80 -21.03
CA SER A 38 -13.61 10.85 -19.66
C SER A 38 -14.71 10.75 -18.59
N ALA A 39 -15.92 11.25 -18.89
CA ALA A 39 -17.05 11.21 -17.95
C ALA A 39 -17.74 9.82 -17.89
N LEU A 40 -17.72 9.05 -18.98
CA LEU A 40 -18.34 7.72 -19.03
C LEU A 40 -17.45 6.61 -18.44
N ASP A 41 -16.13 6.79 -18.38
CA ASP A 41 -15.20 5.88 -17.69
C ASP A 41 -15.15 6.09 -16.16
N ALA A 42 -15.93 7.03 -15.61
CA ALA A 42 -16.08 7.22 -14.17
C ALA A 42 -16.85 6.08 -13.47
N ALA A 43 -17.42 5.13 -14.22
CA ALA A 43 -17.82 3.82 -13.70
C ALA A 43 -16.60 2.89 -13.56
N ALA A 44 -15.57 3.38 -12.86
CA ALA A 44 -14.33 2.67 -12.63
C ALA A 44 -14.60 1.40 -11.82
N ARG A 45 -14.62 0.25 -12.50
CA ARG A 45 -14.35 -1.03 -11.83
C ARG A 45 -13.01 -0.87 -11.10
N PRO A 46 -12.89 -1.28 -9.82
CA PRO A 46 -11.63 -1.17 -9.11
C PRO A 46 -10.58 -1.99 -9.85
N THR A 47 -9.61 -1.30 -10.46
CA THR A 47 -8.49 -1.90 -11.21
C THR A 47 -7.44 -2.51 -10.29
N LYS A 48 -7.54 -2.27 -8.98
CA LYS A 48 -6.63 -2.83 -7.98
C LYS A 48 -7.21 -4.13 -7.42
N PRO A 49 -6.39 -5.19 -7.30
CA PRO A 49 -6.82 -6.38 -6.59
C PRO A 49 -7.23 -6.01 -5.15
N PRO A 50 -8.26 -6.67 -4.60
CA PRO A 50 -8.72 -6.38 -3.25
C PRO A 50 -7.58 -6.56 -2.25
N ARG A 51 -7.41 -5.58 -1.36
CA ARG A 51 -6.41 -5.63 -0.29
C ARG A 51 -7.03 -6.33 0.91
N TYR A 52 -6.48 -7.49 1.28
CA TYR A 52 -6.87 -8.21 2.49
C TYR A 52 -6.03 -7.76 3.71
N LYS A 53 -6.52 -8.05 4.92
CA LYS A 53 -5.86 -7.73 6.20
C LYS A 53 -4.41 -8.21 6.20
N CYS A 54 -3.48 -7.38 6.68
CA CYS A 54 -2.03 -7.60 6.65
C CYS A 54 -1.41 -7.81 5.25
N GLY A 55 -2.17 -7.59 4.17
CA GLY A 55 -1.70 -7.83 2.80
C GLY A 55 -1.45 -9.31 2.50
N ILE A 56 -2.32 -10.19 3.01
CA ILE A 56 -2.38 -11.60 2.63
C ILE A 56 -3.00 -11.78 1.23
N SER A 57 -2.80 -12.93 0.59
CA SER A 57 -3.23 -13.18 -0.79
C SER A 57 -4.72 -13.46 -0.96
N LYS A 58 -5.40 -13.92 0.10
CA LYS A 58 -6.83 -14.27 0.11
C LYS A 58 -7.43 -13.96 1.47
N ALA A 59 -8.75 -13.73 1.53
CA ALA A 59 -9.44 -13.54 2.80
C ALA A 59 -9.34 -14.79 3.69
N CYS A 60 -9.22 -14.57 5.00
CA CYS A 60 -9.37 -15.63 5.99
C CYS A 60 -10.84 -16.07 6.09
N PRO A 61 -11.14 -17.35 6.37
CA PRO A 61 -12.49 -17.80 6.68
C PRO A 61 -13.03 -17.14 7.97
N GLU A 62 -14.33 -17.30 8.22
CA GLU A 62 -14.93 -16.83 9.47
C GLU A 62 -14.21 -17.43 10.70
N LYS A 63 -14.14 -16.65 11.79
CA LYS A 63 -13.51 -17.03 13.06
C LYS A 63 -12.02 -17.41 12.93
N HIS A 64 -11.32 -16.81 11.97
CA HIS A 64 -9.86 -16.91 11.83
C HIS A 64 -9.24 -15.52 11.89
N PHE A 65 -8.04 -15.43 12.49
CA PHE A 65 -7.23 -14.22 12.46
C PHE A 65 -6.28 -14.25 11.26
N ALA A 66 -6.22 -13.14 10.52
CA ALA A 66 -5.22 -12.88 9.51
C ALA A 66 -3.90 -12.46 10.17
N PHE A 67 -2.80 -13.04 9.74
CA PHE A 67 -1.47 -12.58 10.14
C PHE A 67 -0.50 -12.60 8.97
N LYS A 68 0.52 -11.76 9.04
CA LYS A 68 1.68 -11.78 8.13
C LYS A 68 2.91 -11.38 8.91
N MET A 69 3.98 -12.14 8.74
CA MET A 69 5.23 -11.89 9.43
C MET A 69 6.44 -12.17 8.55
N ALA A 70 7.54 -11.53 8.87
CA ALA A 70 8.83 -11.72 8.25
C ALA A 70 9.92 -11.57 9.32
N SER A 71 10.97 -12.39 9.23
CA SER A 71 12.21 -12.17 9.97
C SER A 71 12.90 -10.88 9.50
N GLY A 72 13.91 -10.45 10.26
CA GLY A 72 14.82 -9.41 9.81
C GLY A 72 15.70 -9.89 8.65
N ALA A 73 16.33 -8.93 7.99
CA ALA A 73 17.36 -9.17 6.98
C ALA A 73 18.71 -8.68 7.52
N ALA A 74 19.60 -9.64 7.82
CA ALA A 74 20.83 -9.40 8.56
C ALA A 74 20.55 -8.56 9.82
N ASN A 75 21.35 -7.51 10.05
CA ASN A 75 21.23 -6.54 11.13
C ASN A 75 20.77 -5.15 10.67
N VAL A 76 20.24 -5.03 9.44
CA VAL A 76 19.90 -3.73 8.81
C VAL A 76 18.40 -3.49 8.67
N VAL A 77 17.61 -4.55 8.48
CA VAL A 77 16.15 -4.45 8.38
C VAL A 77 15.55 -5.32 9.46
N GLY A 78 14.88 -4.69 10.43
CA GLY A 78 14.18 -5.39 11.50
C GLY A 78 12.96 -6.18 11.01
N PRO A 79 12.52 -7.18 11.80
CA PRO A 79 11.39 -8.04 11.45
C PRO A 79 10.08 -7.23 11.42
N LYS A 80 9.03 -7.86 10.87
CA LYS A 80 7.68 -7.30 10.86
C LYS A 80 6.68 -8.36 11.29
N ILE A 81 5.79 -8.01 12.22
CA ILE A 81 4.70 -8.86 12.69
C ILE A 81 3.39 -8.06 12.58
N CYS A 82 2.44 -8.58 11.83
CA CYS A 82 1.10 -8.01 11.64
C CYS A 82 0.03 -9.06 11.96
N VAL A 83 -0.98 -8.66 12.73
CA VAL A 83 -2.16 -9.48 13.06
C VAL A 83 -3.41 -8.61 12.90
N GLU A 84 -4.44 -9.11 12.22
CA GLU A 84 -5.72 -8.42 12.00
C GLU A 84 -5.56 -6.98 11.44
N ASP A 85 -4.64 -6.81 10.49
CA ASP A 85 -4.23 -5.53 9.88
C ASP A 85 -3.51 -4.55 10.83
N ASN A 86 -3.27 -4.96 12.07
CA ASN A 86 -2.49 -4.21 13.05
C ASN A 86 -1.02 -4.65 13.01
N VAL A 87 -0.14 -3.73 12.64
CA VAL A 87 1.32 -3.96 12.74
C VAL A 87 1.73 -3.84 14.21
N LEU A 88 2.04 -4.98 14.83
CA LEU A 88 2.42 -5.08 16.23
C LEU A 88 3.90 -4.76 16.42
N MET A 89 4.75 -5.33 15.58
CA MET A 89 6.20 -5.10 15.61
C MET A 89 6.71 -4.75 14.22
N SER A 90 7.56 -3.73 14.11
CA SER A 90 8.28 -3.41 12.87
C SER A 90 9.45 -2.48 13.10
N GLY A 91 10.41 -2.47 12.17
CA GLY A 91 11.47 -1.45 12.14
C GLY A 91 10.93 -0.02 12.16
N VAL A 92 9.86 0.28 11.41
CA VAL A 92 9.24 1.62 11.37
C VAL A 92 8.62 2.03 12.71
N LYS A 93 8.17 1.06 13.51
CA LYS A 93 7.62 1.30 14.86
C LYS A 93 8.71 1.43 15.93
N ASN A 94 9.98 1.25 15.58
CA ASN A 94 11.12 1.31 16.50
C ASN A 94 10.96 0.42 17.74
N ASN A 95 10.29 -0.73 17.60
CA ASN A 95 10.01 -1.66 18.70
C ASN A 95 10.52 -3.08 18.42
N VAL A 96 11.55 -3.19 17.58
CA VAL A 96 12.23 -4.45 17.23
C VAL A 96 13.72 -4.34 17.55
N GLY A 97 14.34 -5.47 17.91
CA GLY A 97 15.75 -5.54 18.26
C GLY A 97 16.37 -6.87 17.88
N ARG A 98 17.71 -6.95 17.90
CA ARG A 98 18.46 -8.20 17.65
C ARG A 98 17.93 -9.31 18.56
N GLY A 99 17.96 -10.55 18.06
CA GLY A 99 17.47 -11.71 18.79
C GLY A 99 16.07 -12.14 18.35
N ILE A 100 15.30 -12.63 19.32
CA ILE A 100 13.94 -13.11 19.10
C ILE A 100 12.96 -12.00 19.48
N ASN A 101 12.14 -11.58 18.53
CA ASN A 101 11.09 -10.57 18.70
C ASN A 101 9.75 -11.30 18.86
N VAL A 102 9.07 -11.08 19.99
CA VAL A 102 7.85 -11.79 20.37
C VAL A 102 6.68 -10.82 20.53
N ALA A 103 5.58 -11.11 19.84
CA ALA A 103 4.30 -10.43 20.04
C ALA A 103 3.28 -11.43 20.62
N LEU A 104 2.60 -11.01 21.69
CA LEU A 104 1.52 -11.75 22.34
C LEU A 104 0.18 -11.16 21.94
N VAL A 105 -0.76 -12.03 21.57
CA VAL A 105 -2.11 -11.64 21.14
C VAL A 105 -3.14 -12.53 21.84
N SER A 106 -4.25 -11.96 22.27
CA SER A 106 -5.39 -12.72 22.81
C SER A 106 -5.94 -13.67 21.75
N GLY A 107 -5.93 -14.99 22.01
CA GLY A 107 -6.50 -15.98 21.10
C GLY A 107 -8.02 -15.95 21.00
N LYS A 108 -8.70 -15.18 21.85
CA LYS A 108 -10.15 -14.98 21.80
C LYS A 108 -10.54 -13.75 20.97
N THR A 109 -9.83 -12.64 21.14
CA THR A 109 -10.21 -11.34 20.55
C THR A 109 -9.31 -10.91 19.40
N GLY A 110 -8.11 -11.45 19.29
CA GLY A 110 -7.10 -10.98 18.33
C GLY A 110 -6.42 -9.67 18.74
N GLU A 111 -6.66 -9.19 19.97
CA GLU A 111 -6.08 -7.94 20.47
C GLU A 111 -4.65 -8.15 21.01
N PRO A 112 -3.76 -7.17 20.82
CA PRO A 112 -2.39 -7.25 21.31
C PRO A 112 -2.34 -7.20 22.85
N LEU A 113 -1.51 -8.05 23.44
CA LEU A 113 -1.28 -8.11 24.88
C LEU A 113 0.09 -7.54 25.25
N ASP A 114 1.15 -7.93 24.53
CA ASP A 114 2.51 -7.48 24.79
C ASP A 114 3.38 -7.63 23.52
N ALA A 115 4.48 -6.88 23.46
CA ALA A 115 5.46 -6.98 22.39
C ALA A 115 6.86 -6.68 22.94
N LYS A 116 7.77 -7.66 22.87
CA LYS A 116 9.13 -7.57 23.41
C LYS A 116 10.14 -8.19 22.47
N PHE A 117 11.41 -7.88 22.66
CA PHE A 117 12.51 -8.58 21.99
C PHE A 117 13.58 -8.95 23.00
N PHE A 118 14.29 -10.04 22.72
CA PHE A 118 15.32 -10.59 23.59
C PHE A 118 16.57 -10.87 22.78
N ASP A 119 17.69 -10.20 23.11
CA ASP A 119 18.98 -10.33 22.41
C ASP A 119 19.61 -11.70 22.69
N MET A 120 19.54 -12.60 21.72
CA MET A 120 20.10 -13.97 21.81
C MET A 120 21.57 -14.04 21.38
N TRP A 121 22.24 -12.91 21.16
CA TRP A 121 23.67 -12.84 20.87
C TRP A 121 24.44 -12.29 22.08
N GLY A 122 24.11 -11.06 22.48
CA GLY A 122 24.80 -10.33 23.55
C GLY A 122 24.06 -10.27 24.88
N GLY A 123 22.80 -10.71 24.92
CA GLY A 123 21.95 -10.65 26.11
C GLY A 123 22.05 -11.88 27.02
N ASP A 124 21.38 -11.78 28.17
CA ASP A 124 21.11 -12.90 29.07
C ASP A 124 19.82 -13.62 28.63
N VAL A 125 19.80 -14.95 28.71
CA VAL A 125 18.65 -15.80 28.35
C VAL A 125 17.61 -15.85 29.47
N ALA A 126 17.98 -15.58 30.72
CA ALA A 126 17.08 -15.70 31.87
C ALA A 126 15.79 -14.84 31.74
N PRO A 127 15.85 -13.55 31.35
CA PRO A 127 14.64 -12.74 31.15
C PRO A 127 13.70 -13.29 30.07
N PHE A 128 14.25 -13.93 29.02
CA PHE A 128 13.44 -14.56 27.98
C PHE A 128 12.72 -15.79 28.51
N ILE A 129 13.41 -16.64 29.29
CA ILE A 129 12.82 -17.82 29.93
C ILE A 129 11.70 -17.42 30.89
N GLU A 130 11.91 -16.39 31.72
CA GLU A 130 10.89 -15.86 32.64
C GLU A 130 9.67 -15.35 31.89
N PHE A 131 9.89 -14.58 30.82
CA PHE A 131 8.82 -14.11 29.94
C PHE A 131 8.01 -15.28 29.37
N LEU A 132 8.65 -16.30 28.82
CA LEU A 132 7.97 -17.47 28.25
C LEU A 132 7.11 -18.20 29.29
N LYS A 133 7.62 -18.36 30.52
CA LYS A 133 6.88 -19.00 31.62
C LYS A 133 5.67 -18.19 32.10
N SER A 134 5.66 -16.88 31.87
CA SER A 134 4.55 -16.00 32.27
C SER A 134 3.38 -15.95 31.28
N ILE A 135 3.53 -16.54 30.08
CA ILE A 135 2.50 -16.51 29.04
C ILE A 135 1.27 -17.30 29.50
N GLN A 136 0.11 -16.66 29.44
CA GLN A 136 -1.15 -17.27 29.85
C GLN A 136 -1.75 -18.16 28.76
N ASP A 137 -2.47 -19.21 29.18
CA ASP A 137 -3.21 -20.09 28.28
C ASP A 137 -4.20 -19.31 27.40
N GLY A 138 -4.29 -19.73 26.14
CA GLY A 138 -5.12 -19.07 25.13
C GLY A 138 -4.47 -17.84 24.48
N THR A 139 -3.19 -17.58 24.74
CA THR A 139 -2.41 -16.53 24.05
C THR A 139 -1.82 -17.07 22.75
N ILE A 140 -1.96 -16.31 21.66
CA ILE A 140 -1.23 -16.54 20.41
C ILE A 140 0.15 -15.88 20.55
N VAL A 141 1.20 -16.65 20.29
CA VAL A 141 2.60 -16.20 20.39
C VAL A 141 3.21 -16.16 18.99
N LEU A 142 3.55 -14.96 18.52
CA LEU A 142 4.24 -14.78 17.23
C LEU A 142 5.70 -14.41 17.50
N MET A 143 6.64 -15.16 16.92
CA MET A 143 8.07 -14.94 17.12
C MET A 143 8.80 -14.73 15.79
N ALA A 144 9.61 -13.68 15.67
CA ALA A 144 10.43 -13.41 14.49
C ALA A 144 11.88 -13.10 14.89
N THR A 145 12.84 -13.69 14.19
CA THR A 145 14.27 -13.44 14.43
C THR A 145 14.76 -12.16 13.77
N TYR A 146 15.79 -11.54 14.35
CA TYR A 146 16.53 -10.42 13.77
C TYR A 146 18.02 -10.60 14.07
N ASP A 147 18.87 -10.56 13.04
CA ASP A 147 20.32 -10.74 13.14
C ASP A 147 20.70 -12.16 13.63
N ASP A 148 20.85 -12.38 14.93
CA ASP A 148 21.10 -13.71 15.51
C ASP A 148 20.08 -14.04 16.60
N GLY A 149 19.49 -15.24 16.53
CA GLY A 149 18.45 -15.72 17.42
C GLY A 149 18.81 -16.99 18.19
N ALA A 150 20.07 -17.41 18.21
CA ALA A 150 20.44 -18.77 18.59
C ALA A 150 21.77 -18.94 19.35
N THR A 151 22.57 -17.89 19.55
CA THR A 151 23.88 -18.03 20.23
C THR A 151 23.74 -18.28 21.74
N LYS A 152 22.65 -17.85 22.35
CA LYS A 152 22.33 -17.99 23.78
C LYS A 152 21.24 -19.02 24.04
#